data_AF-A0AAW9EDW5-F1
#
_entry.id   AF-A0AAW9EDW5-F1
#
_cell.length_a   1.000
_cell.length_b   1.000
_cell.length_c   1.000
_cell.angle_alpha   90.00
_cell.angle_beta   90.00
_cell.angle_gamma   90.00
#
_symmetry.space_group_name_H-M   'P 1'
#
loop_
_entity.id
_entity.type
_entity.pdbx_description
1 polymer ?
#
loop_
_entity_poly.entity_id
_entity_poly.type
_entity_poly.pdbx_seq_one_letter_code
_entity_poly.pdbx_strand_id
1 'polypeptide(L)' 'MLGKNIEQINHARLAGKEGLWRITVKNNQIAAIEPQPQSDFHPQGLVAQGGLVHAPFVEPHIHLV' A
#
# COMPACT_ATOMS: atom_id res chain seq x y z
N MET A 1 -6.35 -2.26 16.21
CA MET A 1 -6.63 -3.58 15.59
C MET A 1 -5.32 -4.17 15.09
N LEU A 2 -4.60 -4.89 15.96
CA LEU A 2 -3.47 -5.72 15.53
C LEU A 2 -4.04 -7.04 14.99
N GLY A 3 -3.65 -7.45 13.78
CA GLY A 3 -3.94 -8.80 13.28
C GLY A 3 -4.68 -8.91 11.95
N LYS A 4 -5.00 -7.81 11.25
CA LYS A 4 -5.53 -7.94 9.87
C LYS A 4 -4.37 -8.12 8.89
N ASN A 5 -4.23 -9.31 8.32
CA ASN A 5 -3.38 -9.52 7.16
C ASN A 5 -3.98 -8.74 5.99
N ILE A 6 -3.28 -7.68 5.58
CA ILE A 6 -3.68 -6.89 4.41
C ILE A 6 -3.13 -7.62 3.19
N GLU A 7 -4.04 -8.12 2.36
CA GLU A 7 -3.67 -8.81 1.10
C GLU A 7 -3.58 -7.82 -0.08
N GLN A 8 -4.21 -6.66 0.05
CA GLN A 8 -4.30 -5.68 -1.03
C GLN A 8 -4.45 -4.25 -0.51
N ILE A 9 -3.73 -3.31 -1.13
CA ILE A 9 -3.89 -1.86 -0.97
C ILE A 9 -4.34 -1.30 -2.32
N ASN A 10 -5.45 -0.56 -2.34
CA ASN A 10 -6.12 -0.09 -3.56
C ASN A 10 -6.24 1.42 -3.62
N HIS A 11 -6.43 1.94 -4.84
CA HIS A 11 -6.62 3.36 -5.12
C HIS A 11 -5.47 4.21 -4.54
N ALA A 12 -4.23 3.70 -4.61
CA ALA A 12 -3.05 4.41 -4.15
C ALA A 12 -2.49 5.31 -5.26
N ARG A 13 -1.94 6.47 -4.89
CA ARG A 13 -0.97 7.17 -5.72
C ARG A 13 0.44 6.76 -5.30
N LEU A 14 1.38 6.72 -6.24
CA LEU A 14 2.78 6.39 -6.00
C LEU A 14 3.66 7.53 -6.50
N ALA A 15 4.73 7.83 -5.77
CA ALA A 15 5.66 8.91 -6.14
C ALA A 15 6.27 8.65 -7.52
N GLY A 16 6.27 9.67 -8.39
CA GLY A 16 6.80 9.58 -9.75
C GLY A 16 6.00 8.70 -10.72
N LYS A 17 4.78 8.30 -10.36
CA LYS A 17 3.88 7.52 -11.23
C LYS A 17 2.53 8.21 -11.34
N GLU A 18 2.04 8.30 -12.57
CA GLU A 18 0.70 8.83 -12.84
C GLU A 18 -0.38 7.78 -12.53
N GLY A 19 -1.60 8.27 -12.27
CA GLY A 19 -2.78 7.44 -12.06
C GLY A 19 -2.89 6.78 -10.67
N LEU A 20 -3.81 5.83 -10.58
CA LEU A 20 -4.04 5.03 -9.37
C LEU A 20 -3.43 3.64 -9.52
N TRP A 21 -2.97 3.09 -8.41
CA TRP A 21 -2.23 1.85 -8.33
C TRP A 21 -2.80 0.93 -7.27
N ARG A 22 -2.66 -0.37 -7.53
CA ARG A 22 -2.92 -1.47 -6.62
C ARG A 22 -1.61 -2.12 -6.20
N ILE A 23 -1.50 -2.45 -4.93
CA ILE A 23 -0.38 -3.20 -4.35
C ILE A 23 -0.94 -4.50 -3.76
N THR A 24 -0.45 -5.64 -4.24
CA THR A 24 -0.80 -6.96 -3.70
C THR A 24 0.27 -7.40 -2.71
N VAL A 25 -0.16 -7.89 -1.55
CA VAL A 25 0.72 -8.38 -0.49
C VAL A 25 0.42 -9.86 -0.25
N LYS A 26 1.47 -10.69 -0.27
CA LYS A 26 1.39 -12.12 0.01
C LYS A 26 2.56 -12.51 0.90
N ASN A 27 2.30 -13.27 1.97
CA ASN A 27 3.34 -13.74 2.89
C ASN A 27 4.25 -12.61 3.40
N ASN A 28 3.66 -11.47 3.78
CA ASN A 28 4.36 -10.26 4.25
C ASN A 28 5.32 -9.62 3.22
N GLN A 29 5.16 -9.91 1.94
CA GLN A 29 5.94 -9.32 0.85
C GLN A 29 5.03 -8.68 -0.19
N ILE A 30 5.53 -7.62 -0.84
CA ILE A 30 4.87 -7.05 -2.01
C ILE A 30 5.01 -8.05 -3.16
N ALA A 31 3.91 -8.63 -3.59
CA ALA A 31 3.85 -9.61 -4.65
C ALA A 31 3.69 -8.96 -6.04
N ALA A 32 2.95 -7.84 -6.11
CA ALA A 32 2.72 -7.11 -7.35
C ALA A 32 2.41 -5.63 -7.08
N ILE A 33 2.77 -4.77 -8.03
CA ILE A 33 2.36 -3.36 -8.09
C ILE A 33 1.88 -3.10 -9.52
N GLU A 34 0.60 -2.77 -9.67
CA GLU A 34 -0.06 -2.70 -10.98
C GLU A 34 -0.99 -1.48 -11.04
N PRO A 35 -1.29 -0.94 -12.24
CA PRO A 35 -2.33 0.06 -12.40
C PRO A 35 -3.67 -0.43 -11.82
N GLN A 36 -4.41 0.47 -11.16
CA GLN A 36 -5.70 0.16 -10.55
C GLN A 36 -6.74 -0.17 -11.64
N PRO A 37 -7.35 -1.36 -11.64
CA PRO A 37 -8.47 -1.65 -12.54
C PRO A 37 -9.71 -0.83 -12.13
N GLN A 38 -10.52 -0.41 -13.10
CA GLN A 38 -11.72 0.42 -12.86
C GLN A 38 -12.77 -0.24 -11.95
N SER A 39 -12.82 -1.58 -11.91
CA SER A 39 -13.87 -2.34 -11.22
C SER A 39 -13.28 -3.28 -10.16
N ASP A 40 -12.37 -2.78 -9.33
CA ASP A 40 -11.70 -3.61 -8.33
C ASP A 40 -12.13 -3.21 -6.91
N PHE A 41 -13.15 -3.92 -6.42
CA PHE A 41 -13.61 -3.84 -5.03
C PHE A 41 -13.15 -5.10 -4.30
N HIS A 42 -12.12 -4.95 -3.45
CA HIS A 42 -11.70 -6.00 -2.54
C HIS A 42 -12.28 -5.70 -1.15
N PRO A 43 -13.30 -6.44 -0.66
CA PRO A 43 -13.99 -6.11 0.59
C PRO A 43 -13.07 -6.04 1.81
N GLN A 44 -11.96 -6.78 1.76
CA GLN A 44 -10.98 -6.83 2.83
C GLN A 44 -9.72 -5.99 2.56
N GLY A 45 -9.60 -5.41 1.37
CA GLY A 45 -8.46 -4.58 0.99
C GLY A 45 -8.44 -3.25 1.74
N LEU A 46 -7.25 -2.70 1.94
CA LEU A 46 -7.09 -1.34 2.45
C LEU A 46 -7.28 -0.36 1.28
N VAL A 47 -8.19 0.60 1.43
CA VAL A 47 -8.45 1.60 0.38
C VAL A 47 -7.73 2.89 0.75
N ALA A 48 -6.75 3.28 -0.07
CA ALA A 48 -5.96 4.51 0.13
C ALA A 48 -6.70 5.78 -0.30
N GLN A 49 -7.85 5.66 -0.97
CA GLN A 49 -8.73 6.77 -1.35
C GLN A 49 -8.02 7.88 -2.17
N GLY A 50 -7.06 7.50 -3.01
CA GLY A 50 -6.26 8.43 -3.80
C GLY A 50 -5.08 9.06 -3.05
N GLY A 51 -4.84 8.66 -1.79
CA GLY A 51 -3.70 9.07 -1.00
C GLY A 51 -2.37 8.53 -1.53
N LEU A 52 -1.27 9.20 -1.16
CA LEU A 52 0.07 8.77 -1.50
C LEU A 52 0.50 7.61 -0.61
N VAL A 53 0.85 6.48 -1.21
CA VAL A 53 1.48 5.36 -0.52
C VAL A 53 2.99 5.45 -0.72
N HIS A 54 3.72 5.34 0.37
CA HIS A 54 5.18 5.34 0.39
C HIS A 54 5.67 4.27 1.39
N ALA A 55 6.92 3.86 1.25
CA ALA A 55 7.59 3.11 2.30
C ALA A 55 7.57 3.91 3.62
N PRO A 56 7.58 3.23 4.79
CA PRO A 56 7.73 3.92 6.06
C PRO A 56 8.97 4.82 6.05
N PHE A 57 8.90 5.94 6.76
CA PHE A 57 10.11 6.71 7.06
C PHE A 57 11.05 5.87 7.93
N VAL A 58 12.34 5.95 7.62
CA VAL A 58 13.41 5.35 8.42
C VAL A 58 14.10 6.48 9.13
N GLU A 59 14.17 6.41 10.46
CA GLU A 59 15.00 7.31 11.27
C GLU A 59 16.43 6.73 11.30
N PRO A 60 17.39 7.30 10.56
CA PRO A 60 18.70 6.71 10.43
C PRO A 60 19.57 6.88 11.68
N HIS A 61 19.26 7.85 12.55
CA HIS A 61 20.05 8.10 13.74
C HIS A 61 19.20 8.65 14.89
N ILE A 62 18.96 7.82 15.90
CA ILE A 62 18.30 8.22 17.14
C ILE A 62 19.07 7.73 18.36
N HIS A 63 19.05 8.52 19.44
CA HIS A 63 19.45 8.08 20.77
C HIS A 63 18.18 7.83 21.59
N LEU A 64 17.80 6.56 21.76
CA LEU A 64 16.54 6.14 22.41
C LEU A 64 16.63 5.95 23.92
N VAL A 65 17.84 6.10 24.46
CA VAL A 65 18.16 5.88 25.88
C VAL A 65 17.55 6.93 26.78
#